data_AF-A0A2V9F1J6-F1
#
_entry.id   AF-A0A2V9F1J6-F1
#
_cell.length_a   1.000
_cell.length_b   1.000
_cell.length_c   1.000
_cell.angle_alpha   90.00
_cell.angle_beta   90.00
_cell.angle_gamma   90.00
#
_symmetry.space_group_name_H-M   'P 1'
#
loop_
_entity.id
_entity.type
_entity.pdbx_description
1 polymer ?
#
loop_
_entity_poly.entity_id
_entity_poly.type
_entity_poly.pdbx_seq_one_letter_code
_entity_poly.pdbx_strand_id
1 'polypeptide(L)'
;MQCRDVEFAVEQEGLAPLPEAAQAHVATCSHCQEFVADLETIVSAANGLPAEVEPPARVWVSLRTQLELEGIIKTPVVAGRSERAPWWHGFNNLFRSRALATATVGLLIVVAGVLQLRQPPDDSAEIPLRVAGPARQIPFAQTAKVLNEQEIDLTNMQLASTTAVDASFRQNLKQVDDFIADCERRVSAEPRDDLAREYLSNAYQQKAELLSAMMDRGGSVN
;
A
#
# COMPACT_ATOMS: atom_id res chain seq x y z
N MET A 1 6.52 -32.97 28.47
CA MET A 1 5.43 -32.22 27.81
C MET A 1 4.17 -32.39 28.64
N GLN A 2 3.46 -31.31 28.90
CA GLN A 2 2.17 -31.27 29.58
C GLN A 2 1.03 -31.12 28.56
N CYS A 3 -0.22 -31.38 28.95
CA CYS A 3 -1.38 -31.27 28.05
C CYS A 3 -1.49 -29.86 27.41
N ARG A 4 -1.24 -28.80 28.19
CA ARG A 4 -1.26 -27.41 27.71
C ARG A 4 -0.26 -27.15 26.59
N ASP A 5 0.91 -27.82 26.62
CA ASP A 5 1.91 -27.66 25.57
C ASP A 5 1.42 -28.27 24.24
N VAL A 6 0.57 -29.31 24.30
CA VAL A 6 -0.03 -29.94 23.11
C VAL A 6 -1.11 -29.03 22.52
N GLU A 7 -1.98 -28.48 23.36
CA GLU A 7 -3.00 -27.51 22.94
C GLU A 7 -2.35 -26.32 22.22
N PHE A 8 -1.32 -25.74 22.84
CA PHE A 8 -0.58 -24.62 22.26
C PHE A 8 0.09 -24.97 20.91
N ALA A 9 0.66 -26.18 20.80
CA ALA A 9 1.25 -26.63 19.54
C ALA A 9 0.19 -26.77 18.43
N VAL A 10 -0.99 -27.30 18.75
CA VAL A 10 -2.10 -27.45 17.80
C VAL A 10 -2.65 -26.10 17.35
N GLU A 11 -2.73 -25.10 18.24
CA GLU A 11 -3.17 -23.74 17.90
C GLU A 11 -2.21 -23.03 16.94
N GLN A 12 -0.90 -23.22 17.10
CA GLN A 12 0.12 -22.53 16.32
C GLN A 12 0.44 -23.21 14.99
N GLU A 13 0.51 -24.55 14.98
CA GLU A 13 0.99 -25.33 13.84
C GLU A 13 -0.12 -26.14 13.14
N GLY A 14 -1.30 -26.22 13.75
CA GLY A 14 -2.42 -27.02 13.24
C GLY A 14 -2.28 -28.52 13.55
N LEU A 15 -3.18 -29.32 12.96
CA LEU A 15 -3.27 -30.77 13.23
C LEU A 15 -2.31 -31.63 12.41
N ALA A 16 -1.60 -31.08 11.42
CA ALA A 16 -0.73 -31.89 10.57
C ALA A 16 0.45 -31.12 9.97
N PRO A 17 1.71 -31.56 10.22
CA PRO A 17 2.14 -32.57 11.20
C PRO A 17 2.32 -32.00 12.62
N LEU A 18 1.82 -32.70 13.66
CA LEU A 18 2.16 -32.37 15.06
C LEU A 18 3.66 -32.61 15.33
N PRO A 19 4.30 -31.83 16.23
CA PRO A 19 5.67 -32.08 16.64
C PRO A 19 5.82 -33.43 17.35
N GLU A 20 6.97 -34.09 17.18
CA GLU A 20 7.23 -35.45 17.69
C GLU A 20 6.97 -35.59 19.20
N ALA A 21 7.32 -34.56 19.98
CA ALA A 21 7.06 -34.52 21.42
C ALA A 21 5.56 -34.53 21.75
N ALA A 22 4.72 -33.85 20.96
CA ALA A 22 3.27 -33.82 21.13
C ALA A 22 2.66 -35.16 20.77
N GLN A 23 3.11 -35.79 19.69
CA GLN A 23 2.65 -37.12 19.29
C GLN A 23 2.93 -38.16 20.38
N ALA A 24 4.13 -38.13 20.99
CA ALA A 24 4.48 -39.02 22.10
C ALA A 24 3.57 -38.80 23.33
N HIS A 25 3.20 -37.55 23.61
CA HIS A 25 2.28 -37.23 24.71
C HIS A 25 0.85 -37.69 24.41
N VAL A 26 0.34 -37.39 23.21
CA VAL A 26 -0.99 -37.84 22.76
C VAL A 26 -1.08 -39.36 22.83
N ALA A 27 -0.05 -40.11 22.45
CA ALA A 27 -0.05 -41.58 22.55
C ALA A 27 -0.24 -42.12 23.98
N THR A 28 0.06 -41.33 25.02
CA THR A 28 0.01 -41.76 26.42
C THR A 28 -1.08 -41.10 27.27
N CYS A 29 -1.66 -39.99 26.82
CA CYS A 29 -2.66 -39.22 27.55
C CYS A 29 -4.04 -39.28 26.88
N SER A 30 -5.01 -39.93 27.54
CA SER A 30 -6.37 -40.10 26.99
C SER A 30 -7.08 -38.77 26.72
N HIS A 31 -6.87 -37.76 27.55
CA HIS A 31 -7.49 -36.44 27.37
C HIS A 31 -7.01 -35.77 26.08
N CYS A 32 -5.70 -35.82 25.80
CA CYS A 32 -5.14 -35.28 24.57
C CYS A 32 -5.53 -36.11 23.34
N GLN A 33 -5.77 -37.42 23.49
CA GLN A 33 -6.32 -38.26 22.41
C GLN A 33 -7.74 -37.82 22.04
N GLU A 34 -8.60 -37.64 23.03
CA GLU A 34 -9.98 -37.17 22.82
C GLU A 34 -10.00 -35.79 22.17
N PHE A 35 -9.16 -34.86 22.62
CA PHE A 35 -9.03 -33.53 22.04
C PHE A 35 -8.62 -33.55 20.57
N VAL A 36 -7.57 -34.31 20.22
CA VAL A 36 -7.11 -34.41 18.83
C VAL A 36 -8.15 -35.12 17.96
N ALA A 37 -8.81 -36.17 18.47
CA ALA A 37 -9.84 -36.89 17.74
C ALA A 37 -11.07 -36.02 17.44
N ASP A 38 -11.47 -35.14 18.37
CA ASP A 38 -12.57 -34.19 18.15
C ASP A 38 -12.21 -33.19 17.04
N LEU A 39 -10.99 -32.64 17.10
CA LEU A 39 -10.50 -31.72 16.07
C LEU A 39 -10.37 -32.38 14.68
N GLU A 40 -9.88 -33.62 14.62
CA GLU A 40 -9.86 -34.41 13.38
C GLU A 40 -11.27 -34.64 12.84
N THR A 41 -12.25 -34.85 13.73
CA THR A 41 -13.66 -34.99 13.35
C THR A 41 -14.18 -33.70 12.72
N ILE A 42 -13.90 -32.54 13.31
CA ILE A 42 -14.27 -31.22 12.75
C ILE A 42 -13.64 -31.01 11.37
N VAL A 43 -12.34 -31.29 11.24
CA VAL A 43 -11.63 -31.15 9.95
C VAL A 43 -12.20 -32.09 8.89
N SER A 44 -12.53 -33.32 9.27
CA SER A 44 -13.16 -34.28 8.35
C SER A 44 -14.53 -33.81 7.88
N ALA A 45 -15.33 -33.23 8.77
CA ALA A 45 -16.63 -32.66 8.44
C ALA A 45 -16.49 -31.42 7.53
N ALA A 46 -15.50 -30.56 7.81
CA ALA A 46 -15.19 -29.39 6.99
C ALA A 46 -14.75 -29.78 5.57
N ASN A 47 -13.93 -30.82 5.43
CA ASN A 47 -13.53 -31.35 4.12
C ASN A 47 -14.70 -32.00 3.34
N GLY A 48 -15.76 -32.39 4.03
CA GLY A 48 -17.00 -32.88 3.42
C GLY A 48 -17.94 -31.76 2.93
N LEU A 49 -17.64 -30.49 3.25
CA LEU A 49 -18.39 -29.35 2.74
C LEU A 49 -18.13 -29.18 1.23
N PRO A 50 -19.12 -28.71 0.45
CA PRO A 50 -18.91 -28.44 -0.96
C PRO A 50 -17.78 -27.42 -1.12
N ALA A 51 -16.81 -27.74 -1.99
CA ALA A 51 -15.64 -26.90 -2.26
C ALA A 51 -16.01 -25.50 -2.77
N GLU A 52 -17.20 -25.35 -3.35
CA GLU A 52 -17.71 -24.10 -3.89
C GLU A 52 -19.12 -23.86 -3.35
N VAL A 53 -19.24 -23.04 -2.31
CA VAL A 53 -20.52 -22.37 -2.01
C VAL A 53 -20.56 -21.13 -2.89
N GLU A 54 -21.21 -21.22 -4.05
CA GLU A 54 -21.26 -20.09 -4.97
C GLU A 54 -21.86 -18.87 -4.26
N PRO A 55 -21.07 -17.79 -4.05
CA PRO A 55 -21.59 -16.61 -3.38
C PRO A 55 -22.75 -16.04 -4.19
N PRO A 56 -23.79 -15.50 -3.54
CA PRO A 56 -24.93 -14.92 -4.25
C PRO A 56 -24.46 -13.90 -5.28
N ALA A 57 -25.02 -13.93 -6.49
CA ALA A 57 -24.58 -13.11 -7.62
C ALA A 57 -24.42 -11.61 -7.30
N ARG A 58 -25.23 -11.08 -6.38
CA ARG A 58 -25.13 -9.69 -5.88
C ARG A 58 -23.75 -9.36 -5.29
N VAL A 59 -23.10 -10.31 -4.63
CA VAL A 59 -21.77 -10.13 -4.00
C VAL A 59 -20.72 -9.94 -5.09
N TRP A 60 -20.75 -10.76 -6.13
CA TRP A 60 -19.87 -10.62 -7.29
C TRP A 60 -20.08 -9.31 -8.05
N VAL A 61 -21.33 -8.87 -8.19
CA VAL A 61 -21.65 -7.58 -8.80
C VAL A 61 -21.10 -6.44 -7.94
N SER A 62 -21.29 -6.47 -6.63
CA SER A 62 -20.76 -5.46 -5.70
C SER A 62 -19.23 -5.41 -5.73
N LEU A 63 -18.56 -6.56 -5.68
CA LEU A 63 -17.10 -6.66 -5.75
C LEU A 63 -16.57 -6.11 -7.07
N ARG A 64 -17.20 -6.46 -8.20
CA ARG A 64 -16.82 -5.92 -9.51
C ARG A 64 -16.94 -4.40 -9.53
N THR A 65 -18.07 -3.85 -9.10
CA THR A 65 -18.28 -2.39 -9.06
C THR A 65 -17.24 -1.71 -8.18
N GLN A 66 -16.92 -2.29 -7.02
CA GLN A 66 -15.91 -1.75 -6.13
C GLN A 66 -14.51 -1.79 -6.75
N LEU A 67 -14.13 -2.90 -7.38
CA LEU A 67 -12.83 -3.04 -8.07
C LEU A 67 -12.71 -2.14 -9.32
N GLU A 68 -13.83 -1.81 -9.97
CA GLU A 68 -13.87 -0.83 -11.06
C GLU A 68 -13.68 0.60 -10.52
N LEU A 69 -14.28 0.94 -9.37
CA LEU A 69 -14.08 2.23 -8.71
C LEU A 69 -12.65 2.41 -8.18
N GLU A 70 -12.06 1.34 -7.64
CA GLU A 70 -10.65 1.30 -7.22
C GLU A 70 -9.68 1.28 -8.42
N GLY A 71 -10.19 1.21 -9.66
CA GLY A 71 -9.39 1.25 -10.89
C GLY A 71 -8.56 -0.01 -11.16
N ILE A 72 -8.77 -1.06 -10.36
CA ILE A 72 -8.08 -2.36 -10.46
C ILE A 72 -8.60 -3.14 -11.67
N ILE A 73 -9.91 -3.07 -11.94
CA ILE A 73 -10.52 -3.63 -13.15
C ILE A 73 -10.85 -2.49 -14.12
N LYS A 74 -10.08 -2.37 -15.20
CA LYS A 74 -10.45 -1.54 -16.35
C LYS A 74 -11.26 -2.40 -17.31
N THR A 75 -12.54 -2.08 -17.49
CA THR A 75 -13.40 -2.76 -18.44
C THR A 75 -12.76 -2.67 -19.84
N PRO A 76 -12.34 -3.78 -20.46
CA PRO A 76 -11.87 -3.72 -21.83
C PRO A 76 -13.11 -3.46 -22.69
N VAL A 77 -13.26 -2.23 -23.16
CA VAL A 77 -14.22 -1.93 -24.23
C VAL A 77 -13.86 -2.84 -25.39
N VAL A 78 -14.73 -3.82 -25.67
CA VAL A 78 -14.61 -4.72 -26.81
C VAL A 78 -14.83 -3.88 -28.06
N ALA A 79 -13.77 -3.22 -28.52
CA ALA A 79 -13.67 -2.71 -29.87
C ALA A 79 -13.46 -3.91 -30.79
N GLY A 80 -14.41 -4.10 -31.71
CA GLY A 80 -14.45 -5.23 -32.62
C GLY A 80 -13.14 -5.42 -33.40
N ARG A 81 -12.84 -6.69 -33.64
CA ARG A 81 -11.97 -7.23 -34.71
C ARG A 81 -11.18 -6.15 -35.48
N SER A 82 -10.02 -5.81 -34.94
CA SER A 82 -8.92 -5.25 -35.73
C SER A 82 -7.64 -5.97 -35.34
N GLU A 83 -6.77 -6.12 -36.32
CA GLU A 83 -5.70 -7.10 -36.41
C GLU A 83 -4.73 -7.03 -35.23
N ARG A 84 -4.30 -8.21 -34.78
CA ARG A 84 -3.19 -8.36 -33.84
C ARG A 84 -1.92 -7.82 -34.49
N ALA A 85 -1.64 -6.53 -34.29
CA ALA A 85 -0.31 -5.96 -34.36
C ALA A 85 0.21 -5.75 -32.92
N PRO A 86 1.42 -6.22 -32.57
CA PRO A 86 1.86 -6.28 -31.18
C PRO A 86 2.33 -4.90 -30.69
N TRP A 87 1.66 -4.39 -29.67
CA TRP A 87 2.00 -3.15 -28.95
C TRP A 87 3.46 -3.10 -28.44
N TRP A 88 4.12 -4.24 -28.28
CA TRP A 88 5.55 -4.33 -27.96
C TRP A 88 6.48 -3.72 -29.03
N HIS A 89 6.04 -3.64 -30.30
CA HIS A 89 6.82 -2.95 -31.33
C HIS A 89 6.73 -1.41 -31.24
N GLY A 90 5.70 -0.85 -30.59
CA GLY A 90 5.60 0.59 -30.33
C GLY A 90 6.55 1.05 -29.24
N PHE A 91 6.74 0.22 -28.20
CA PHE A 91 7.67 0.52 -27.10
C PHE A 91 9.14 0.54 -27.56
N ASN A 92 9.53 -0.38 -28.45
CA ASN A 92 10.89 -0.44 -28.98
C ASN A 92 11.20 0.68 -30.00
N ASN A 93 10.18 1.23 -30.67
CA ASN A 93 10.37 2.33 -31.62
C ASN A 93 10.51 3.70 -30.91
N LEU A 94 9.95 3.85 -29.71
CA LEU A 94 10.14 5.04 -28.87
C LEU A 94 11.59 5.18 -28.37
N PHE A 95 12.29 4.05 -28.18
CA PHE A 95 13.73 4.04 -27.87
C PHE A 95 14.63 4.24 -29.09
N ARG A 96 14.11 4.07 -30.32
CA ARG A 96 14.89 4.25 -31.57
C ARG A 96 14.64 5.61 -32.24
N SER A 97 13.59 6.33 -31.87
CA SER A 97 13.20 7.60 -32.50
C SER A 97 13.72 8.87 -31.80
N ARG A 98 14.76 8.79 -30.95
CA ARG A 98 15.65 9.95 -30.68
C ARG A 98 16.62 10.18 -31.85
N ALA A 99 16.10 10.27 -33.07
CA ALA A 99 16.88 10.64 -34.25
C ALA A 99 16.15 11.56 -35.23
N LEU A 100 14.84 11.81 -35.12
CA LEU A 100 14.10 12.63 -36.12
C LEU A 100 13.04 13.57 -35.52
N ALA A 101 13.30 14.15 -34.34
CA ALA A 101 12.49 15.25 -33.81
C ALA A 101 13.34 16.42 -33.28
N THR A 102 14.54 16.62 -33.85
CA THR A 102 15.36 17.82 -33.62
C THR A 102 15.10 18.93 -34.64
N ALA A 103 14.31 18.69 -35.69
CA ALA A 103 14.13 19.65 -36.77
C ALA A 103 13.17 20.81 -36.44
N THR A 104 12.13 20.59 -35.62
CA THR A 104 11.13 21.63 -35.32
C THR A 104 11.52 22.52 -34.15
N VAL A 105 12.16 21.97 -33.11
CA VAL A 105 12.64 22.76 -31.96
C VAL A 105 13.87 23.60 -32.35
N GLY A 106 14.76 23.09 -33.21
CA GLY A 106 15.89 23.85 -33.73
C GLY A 106 15.47 25.07 -34.56
N LEU A 107 14.44 24.94 -35.40
CA LEU A 107 13.93 26.05 -36.21
C LEU A 107 13.34 27.18 -35.35
N LEU A 108 12.62 26.84 -34.27
CA LEU A 108 12.03 27.83 -33.37
C LEU A 108 13.09 28.58 -32.54
N ILE A 109 14.17 27.91 -32.13
CA ILE A 109 15.28 28.55 -31.40
C ILE A 109 16.07 29.50 -32.31
N VAL A 110 16.29 29.15 -33.58
CA VAL A 110 16.99 30.03 -34.54
C VAL A 110 16.14 31.26 -34.88
N VAL A 111 14.82 31.11 -35.08
CA VAL A 111 13.91 32.24 -35.32
C VAL A 111 13.84 33.17 -34.10
N ALA A 112 13.76 32.62 -32.88
CA ALA A 112 13.77 33.42 -31.66
C ALA A 112 15.11 34.16 -31.44
N GLY A 113 16.23 33.51 -31.75
CA GLY A 113 17.57 34.12 -31.65
C GLY A 113 17.78 35.29 -32.62
N VAL A 114 17.28 35.19 -33.86
CA VAL A 114 17.38 36.27 -34.87
C VAL A 114 16.50 37.47 -34.51
N LEU A 115 15.38 37.26 -33.81
CA LEU A 115 14.50 38.34 -33.36
C LEU A 115 15.05 39.09 -32.14
N GLN A 116 15.75 38.41 -31.22
CA GLN A 116 16.41 39.06 -30.08
C GLN A 116 17.64 39.89 -30.48
N LEU A 117 18.40 39.46 -31.50
CA LEU A 117 19.55 40.23 -32.00
C LEU A 117 19.15 41.51 -32.77
N ARG A 118 17.85 41.70 -33.06
CA ARG A 118 17.32 42.86 -33.79
C ARG A 118 16.66 43.93 -32.92
N GLN A 119 16.56 43.72 -31.61
CA GLN A 119 15.97 44.70 -30.70
C GLN A 119 17.07 45.51 -30.01
N PRO A 120 17.25 46.81 -30.33
CA PRO A 120 18.01 47.72 -29.48
C PRO A 120 17.27 47.92 -28.14
N PRO A 121 18.00 48.21 -27.05
CA PRO A 121 17.43 48.30 -25.72
C PRO A 121 16.71 49.63 -25.57
N ASP A 122 15.44 49.59 -25.16
CA ASP A 122 14.77 50.77 -24.63
C ASP A 122 14.17 50.44 -23.26
N ASP A 123 14.54 51.30 -22.31
CA ASP A 123 14.06 51.38 -20.96
C ASP A 123 12.54 51.55 -20.90
N SER A 124 11.89 50.83 -19.99
CA SER A 124 10.64 51.27 -19.34
C SER A 124 10.41 50.49 -18.04
N ALA A 125 10.78 51.18 -16.96
CA ALA A 125 9.97 51.47 -15.78
C ALA A 125 9.23 50.32 -15.06
N GLU A 126 9.65 50.19 -13.80
CA GLU A 126 8.98 49.56 -12.67
C GLU A 126 7.47 49.84 -12.56
N ILE A 127 6.71 48.87 -12.05
CA ILE A 127 6.17 48.90 -10.67
C ILE A 127 5.81 47.46 -10.26
N PRO A 128 6.16 47.04 -9.03
CA PRO A 128 5.98 45.67 -8.57
C PRO A 128 4.55 45.43 -8.08
N LEU A 129 3.93 44.34 -8.51
CA LEU A 129 2.91 43.70 -7.69
C LEU A 129 3.05 42.18 -7.75
N ARG A 130 3.78 41.74 -6.73
CA ARG A 130 3.94 40.38 -6.25
C ARG A 130 2.57 39.85 -5.82
N VAL A 131 1.79 39.31 -6.75
CA VAL A 131 0.71 38.37 -6.43
C VAL A 131 1.34 36.99 -6.42
N ALA A 132 1.97 36.68 -5.30
CA ALA A 132 2.17 35.30 -4.88
C ALA A 132 0.77 34.71 -4.66
N GLY A 133 0.26 33.97 -5.65
CA GLY A 133 -0.77 32.98 -5.38
C GLY A 133 -0.24 32.04 -4.29
N PRO A 134 -1.07 31.57 -3.34
CA PRO A 134 -0.59 30.70 -2.30
C PRO A 134 0.00 29.48 -3.02
N ALA A 135 1.31 29.31 -2.89
CA ALA A 135 1.90 28.00 -2.99
C ALA A 135 0.97 27.09 -2.17
N ARG A 136 0.41 26.05 -2.79
CA ARG A 136 -0.11 24.90 -2.05
C ARG A 136 1.09 24.37 -1.27
N GLN A 137 1.34 24.98 -0.12
CA GLN A 137 2.28 24.51 0.86
C GLN A 137 1.68 23.20 1.31
N ILE A 138 2.32 22.16 0.83
CA ILE A 138 2.11 20.77 1.15
C ILE A 138 1.90 20.66 2.68
N PRO A 139 0.67 20.34 3.15
CA PRO A 139 0.40 20.13 4.57
C PRO A 139 1.11 18.89 5.14
N PHE A 140 1.71 18.06 4.27
CA PHE A 140 2.33 16.79 4.63
C PHE A 140 3.42 16.93 5.70
N ALA A 141 4.20 18.01 5.72
CA ALA A 141 5.22 18.21 6.76
C ALA A 141 4.61 18.42 8.15
N GLN A 142 3.46 19.08 8.22
CA GLN A 142 2.74 19.27 9.49
C GLN A 142 2.07 17.96 9.92
N THR A 143 1.47 17.23 8.98
CA THR A 143 0.87 15.91 9.22
C THR A 143 1.91 14.89 9.69
N ALA A 144 3.09 14.87 9.06
CA ALA A 144 4.21 14.02 9.45
C ALA A 144 4.64 14.26 10.89
N LYS A 145 4.76 15.54 11.28
CA LYS A 145 5.17 15.91 12.62
C LYS A 145 4.17 15.45 13.68
N VAL A 146 2.87 15.67 13.45
CA VAL A 146 1.81 15.25 14.38
C VAL A 146 1.76 13.74 14.52
N LEU A 147 1.87 12.99 13.41
CA LEU A 147 1.85 11.53 13.44
C LEU A 147 3.09 10.95 14.13
N ASN A 148 4.26 11.58 13.95
CA ASN A 148 5.48 11.19 14.63
C ASN A 148 5.43 11.46 16.14
N GLU A 149 4.83 12.59 16.56
CA GLU A 149 4.57 12.87 17.98
C GLU A 149 3.60 11.83 18.60
N GLN A 150 2.53 11.46 17.89
CA GLN A 150 1.58 10.42 18.33
C GLN A 150 2.22 9.03 18.43
N GLU A 151 3.10 8.68 17.50
CA GLU A 151 3.83 7.40 17.53
C GLU A 151 4.79 7.30 18.72
N ILE A 152 5.49 8.40 19.06
CA ILE A 152 6.37 8.45 20.22
C ILE A 152 5.56 8.28 21.52
N ASP A 153 4.40 8.94 21.62
CA ASP A 153 3.52 8.82 22.79
C ASP A 153 3.02 7.38 22.97
N LEU A 154 2.58 6.75 21.88
CA LEU A 154 2.18 5.34 21.88
C LEU A 154 3.33 4.40 22.22
N THR A 155 4.54 4.63 21.69
CA THR A 155 5.71 3.82 22.01
C THR A 155 6.05 3.89 23.50
N ASN A 156 5.90 5.07 24.11
CA ASN A 156 6.07 5.26 25.55
C ASN A 156 4.99 4.54 26.37
N MET A 157 3.73 4.52 25.92
CA MET A 157 2.65 3.77 26.57
C MET A 157 2.84 2.24 26.44
N GLN A 158 3.26 1.78 25.26
CA GLN A 158 3.39 0.35 24.93
C GLN A 158 4.60 -0.33 25.59
N LEU A 159 5.57 0.44 26.10
CA LEU A 159 6.63 -0.07 26.98
C LEU A 159 6.09 -0.67 28.30
N ALA A 160 4.80 -0.46 28.62
CA ALA A 160 4.12 -1.08 29.76
C ALA A 160 3.34 -2.36 29.41
N SER A 161 3.19 -2.73 28.13
CA SER A 161 2.36 -3.86 27.67
C SER A 161 3.18 -4.77 26.74
N THR A 162 3.46 -6.01 27.14
CA THR A 162 4.38 -6.89 26.41
C THR A 162 3.66 -8.09 25.77
N THR A 163 2.86 -7.87 24.73
CA THR A 163 2.12 -8.93 24.04
C THR A 163 2.66 -9.16 22.62
N ALA A 164 2.56 -10.39 22.09
CA ALA A 164 2.98 -10.74 20.73
C ALA A 164 2.32 -9.87 19.62
N VAL A 165 1.14 -9.32 19.89
CA VAL A 165 0.45 -8.40 18.97
C VAL A 165 1.22 -7.09 18.78
N ASP A 166 1.98 -6.64 19.79
CA ASP A 166 2.79 -5.42 19.73
C ASP A 166 3.96 -5.57 18.74
N ALA A 167 4.51 -6.79 18.61
CA ALA A 167 5.58 -7.07 17.65
C ALA A 167 5.06 -6.98 16.20
N SER A 168 3.89 -7.55 15.92
CA SER A 168 3.26 -7.47 14.60
C SER A 168 2.88 -6.04 14.22
N PHE A 169 2.40 -5.25 15.18
CA PHE A 169 2.07 -3.85 14.98
C PHE A 169 3.32 -3.02 14.65
N ARG A 170 4.41 -3.17 15.42
CA ARG A 170 5.67 -2.46 15.14
C ARG A 170 6.21 -2.78 13.76
N GLN A 171 6.08 -4.04 13.33
CA GLN A 171 6.48 -4.45 11.99
C GLN A 171 5.64 -3.75 10.91
N ASN A 172 4.32 -3.70 11.08
CA ASN A 172 3.41 -3.02 10.15
C ASN A 172 3.66 -1.52 10.10
N LEU A 173 3.87 -0.89 11.26
CA LEU A 173 4.14 0.53 11.37
C LEU A 173 5.47 0.89 10.68
N LYS A 174 6.53 0.10 10.92
CA LYS A 174 7.81 0.25 10.23
C LYS A 174 7.65 0.16 8.71
N GLN A 175 6.85 -0.77 8.21
CA GLN A 175 6.61 -0.91 6.77
C GLN A 175 5.91 0.32 6.18
N VAL A 176 4.94 0.90 6.89
CA VAL A 176 4.26 2.14 6.49
C VAL A 176 5.22 3.33 6.51
N ASP A 177 6.10 3.42 7.50
CA ASP A 177 7.11 4.48 7.58
C ASP A 177 8.14 4.41 6.45
N ASP A 178 8.63 3.20 6.14
CA ASP A 178 9.53 2.98 5.01
C ASP A 178 8.85 3.41 3.69
N PHE A 179 7.56 3.11 3.52
CA PHE A 179 6.77 3.53 2.36
C PHE A 179 6.54 5.05 2.29
N ILE A 180 6.28 5.70 3.42
CA ILE A 180 6.15 7.16 3.51
C ILE A 180 7.48 7.82 3.10
N ALA A 181 8.61 7.35 3.63
CA ALA A 181 9.92 7.87 3.28
C ALA A 181 10.22 7.75 1.77
N ASP A 182 9.82 6.65 1.15
CA ASP A 182 9.93 6.46 -0.31
C ASP A 182 9.07 7.45 -1.09
N CYS A 183 7.83 7.65 -0.66
CA CYS A 183 6.93 8.63 -1.26
C CYS A 183 7.44 10.07 -1.09
N GLU A 184 8.00 10.43 0.06
CA GLU A 184 8.59 11.75 0.30
C GLU A 184 9.79 12.01 -0.61
N ARG A 185 10.66 11.00 -0.80
CA ARG A 185 11.77 11.10 -1.74
C ARG A 185 11.28 11.34 -3.17
N ARG A 186 10.23 10.66 -3.59
CA ARG A 186 9.64 10.86 -4.93
C ARG A 186 8.97 12.23 -5.09
N VAL A 187 8.18 12.67 -4.10
CA VAL A 187 7.53 13.99 -4.11
C VAL A 187 8.55 15.13 -4.06
N SER A 188 9.67 14.95 -3.36
CA SER A 188 10.75 15.95 -3.32
C SER A 188 11.54 16.01 -4.63
N ALA A 189 11.74 14.88 -5.31
CA ALA A 189 12.39 14.83 -6.62
C ALA A 189 11.51 15.43 -7.72
N GLU A 190 10.20 15.13 -7.70
CA GLU A 190 9.22 15.56 -8.72
C GLU A 190 7.98 16.19 -8.06
N PRO A 191 8.03 17.48 -7.66
CA PRO A 191 6.96 18.13 -6.90
C PRO A 191 5.63 18.33 -7.66
N ARG A 192 5.63 18.07 -8.98
CA ARG A 192 4.46 18.17 -9.86
C ARG A 192 3.85 16.81 -10.23
N ASP A 193 4.37 15.71 -9.67
CA ASP A 193 3.75 14.39 -9.82
C ASP A 193 2.53 14.30 -8.88
N ASP A 194 1.34 14.57 -9.45
CA ASP A 194 0.07 14.51 -8.72
C ASP A 194 -0.19 13.10 -8.14
N LEU A 195 0.28 12.05 -8.82
CA LEU A 195 0.11 10.67 -8.38
C LEU A 195 0.97 10.36 -7.14
N ALA A 196 2.22 10.85 -7.10
CA ALA A 196 3.08 10.69 -5.91
C ALA A 196 2.48 11.37 -4.67
N ARG A 197 1.79 12.50 -4.85
CA ARG A 197 1.14 13.23 -3.76
C ARG A 197 -0.08 12.49 -3.22
N GLU A 198 -0.84 11.84 -4.09
CA GLU A 198 -1.98 11.01 -3.70
C GLU A 198 -1.52 9.77 -2.91
N TYR A 199 -0.47 9.08 -3.36
CA TYR A 199 0.12 7.97 -2.62
C TYR A 199 0.61 8.40 -1.23
N LEU A 200 1.29 9.55 -1.15
CA LEU A 200 1.75 10.10 0.11
C LEU A 200 0.58 10.44 1.06
N SER A 201 -0.51 11.04 0.56
CA SER A 201 -1.69 11.33 1.39
C SER A 201 -2.35 10.06 1.94
N ASN A 202 -2.48 9.02 1.11
CA ASN A 202 -3.06 7.75 1.51
C ASN A 202 -2.18 7.04 2.54
N ALA A 203 -0.86 7.09 2.37
CA ALA A 203 0.09 6.54 3.34
C ALA A 203 -0.04 7.22 4.72
N TYR A 204 -0.19 8.55 4.74
CA TYR A 204 -0.41 9.30 5.98
C TYR A 204 -1.75 8.96 6.66
N GLN A 205 -2.82 8.77 5.89
CA GLN A 205 -4.11 8.32 6.43
C GLN A 205 -4.00 6.93 7.05
N GLN A 206 -3.34 5.99 6.36
CA GLN A 206 -3.14 4.63 6.85
C GLN A 206 -2.32 4.62 8.15
N LYS A 207 -1.29 5.46 8.26
CA LYS A 207 -0.54 5.64 9.51
C LYS A 207 -1.44 6.14 10.64
N ALA A 208 -2.30 7.13 10.37
CA ALA A 208 -3.23 7.67 11.36
C ALA A 208 -4.24 6.63 11.86
N GLU A 209 -4.79 5.82 10.96
CA GLU A 209 -5.73 4.75 11.31
C GLU A 209 -5.06 3.68 12.19
N LEU A 210 -3.84 3.29 11.83
CA LEU A 210 -3.07 2.31 12.60
C LEU A 210 -2.74 2.82 14.01
N LEU A 211 -2.31 4.09 14.14
CA LEU A 211 -2.07 4.72 15.44
C LEU A 211 -3.35 4.85 16.26
N SER A 212 -4.48 5.23 15.64
CA SER A 212 -5.78 5.34 16.31
C SER A 212 -6.29 4.01 16.85
N ALA A 213 -6.23 2.95 16.03
CA ALA A 213 -6.65 1.61 16.46
C ALA A 213 -5.86 1.12 17.67
N MET A 214 -4.59 1.51 17.80
CA MET A 214 -3.78 1.18 18.96
C MET A 214 -4.12 2.05 20.19
N MET A 215 -4.35 3.36 20.01
CA MET A 215 -4.80 4.24 21.10
C MET A 215 -6.13 3.79 21.70
N ASP A 216 -7.10 3.42 20.87
CA ASP A 216 -8.41 2.92 21.33
C ASP A 216 -8.24 1.63 22.17
N ARG A 217 -7.30 0.78 21.76
CA ARG A 217 -7.01 -0.47 22.47
C ARG A 217 -6.26 -0.24 23.78
N GLY A 218 -5.30 0.68 23.81
CA GLY A 218 -4.55 1.07 25.00
C GLY A 218 -5.39 1.88 26.01
N GLY A 219 -6.40 2.62 25.54
CA GLY A 219 -7.34 3.36 26.37
C GLY A 219 -8.44 2.50 27.00
N SER A 220 -8.77 1.35 26.39
CA SER A 220 -9.81 0.42 26.87
C SER A 220 -9.42 -0.42 28.10
N VAL A 221 -8.22 -0.21 28.66
CA VAL A 221 -7.69 -1.02 29.80
C VAL A 221 -7.83 -0.31 31.17
N ASN A 222 -8.63 0.76 31.26
CA ASN A 222 -9.00 1.41 32.52
C ASN A 222 -10.49 1.23 32.86
#